data_AF-E6Q221-F1
#
_entry.id   AF-E6Q221-F1
#
_cell.length_a   1.000
_cell.length_b   1.000
_cell.length_c   1.000
_cell.angle_alpha   90.00
_cell.angle_beta   90.00
_cell.angle_gamma   90.00
#
_symmetry.space_group_name_H-M   'P 1'
#
loop_
_entity.id
_entity.type
_entity.pdbx_description
1 polymer ?
#
loop_
_entity_poly.entity_id
_entity_poly.type
_entity_poly.pdbx_seq_one_letter_code
_entity_poly.pdbx_strand_id
1 'polypeptide(L)'
;MKIIYTRGNREETLASLGTLRKVLNRFVRRRVFYEISSRSRRGHEFFSAKDTFTVGAIEVSNREHLQILIFDARKHERSIEIINPQAMRIYDESPDRNFAVSFVCENGDFETRVYLREEGADETLPPEGEGLERISLPQLFDYIRDITTVERTIT
;
A
#
# COMPACT_ATOMS: atom_id res chain seq x y z
N MET A 1 -8.60 8.74 5.79
CA MET A 1 -7.68 7.60 5.80
C MET A 1 -6.64 7.79 6.90
N LYS A 2 -6.44 6.80 7.77
CA LYS A 2 -5.28 6.72 8.68
C LYS A 2 -4.20 5.83 8.06
N ILE A 3 -2.97 6.32 7.93
CA ILE A 3 -1.84 5.44 7.60
C ILE A 3 -1.27 4.95 8.92
N ILE A 4 -1.49 3.68 9.23
CA ILE A 4 -1.06 2.99 10.44
C ILE A 4 0.25 2.25 10.14
N TYR A 5 1.35 2.73 10.70
CA TYR A 5 2.60 1.98 10.69
C TYR A 5 2.67 1.11 11.94
N THR A 6 2.80 -0.21 11.78
CA THR A 6 2.87 -1.15 12.90
C THR A 6 4.32 -1.59 13.11
N ARG A 7 5.01 -1.02 14.11
CA ARG A 7 6.30 -1.51 14.63
C ARG A 7 6.13 -1.86 16.10
N GLY A 8 6.03 -3.16 16.42
CA GLY A 8 5.62 -3.61 17.75
C GLY A 8 4.14 -3.30 18.02
N ASN A 9 3.81 -2.75 19.20
CA ASN A 9 2.42 -2.48 19.65
C ASN A 9 1.97 -1.00 19.49
N ARG A 10 2.59 -0.22 18.60
CA ARG A 10 2.26 1.22 18.43
C ARG A 10 1.55 1.46 17.09
N GLU A 11 0.47 2.25 17.11
CA GLU A 11 -0.23 2.78 15.94
C GLU A 11 -0.02 4.32 15.87
N GLU A 12 0.52 4.82 14.77
CA GLU A 12 0.73 6.27 14.52
C GLU A 12 0.03 6.65 13.20
N THR A 13 -0.51 7.86 13.09
CA THR A 13 -1.28 8.32 11.90
C THR A 13 -0.41 9.17 10.98
N LEU A 14 0.06 8.62 9.85
CA LEU A 14 0.91 9.37 8.90
C LEU A 14 0.04 10.05 7.81
N ALA A 15 -0.51 11.23 8.07
CA ALA A 15 -1.64 11.76 7.28
C ALA A 15 -1.27 12.75 6.15
N SER A 16 -0.38 12.38 5.21
CA SER A 16 -0.23 13.17 3.98
C SER A 16 -0.34 12.34 2.69
N LEU A 17 -0.93 12.93 1.65
CA LEU A 17 -0.95 12.34 0.30
C LEU A 17 0.47 12.09 -0.23
N GLY A 18 1.44 12.94 0.17
CA GLY A 18 2.85 12.75 -0.16
C GLY A 18 3.42 11.48 0.46
N THR A 19 3.11 11.21 1.73
CA THR A 19 3.52 9.97 2.42
C THR A 19 2.91 8.75 1.74
N LEU A 20 1.60 8.78 1.45
CA LEU A 20 0.92 7.69 0.72
C LEU A 20 1.61 7.40 -0.62
N ARG A 21 1.86 8.43 -1.43
CA ARG A 21 2.55 8.29 -2.72
C ARG A 21 3.95 7.71 -2.57
N LYS A 22 4.74 8.18 -1.59
CA LYS A 22 6.09 7.66 -1.31
C LYS A 22 6.06 6.17 -0.93
N VAL A 23 5.13 5.78 -0.06
CA VAL A 23 4.94 4.39 0.36
C VAL A 23 4.56 3.52 -0.85
N LEU A 24 3.59 3.96 -1.66
CA LEU A 24 3.08 3.15 -2.77
C LEU A 24 4.06 3.04 -3.94
N ASN A 25 4.80 4.11 -4.27
CA ASN A 25 5.79 4.10 -5.36
C ASN A 25 6.88 3.04 -5.19
N ARG A 26 7.05 2.48 -3.98
CA ARG A 26 7.88 1.29 -3.76
C ARG A 26 7.47 0.08 -4.56
N PHE A 27 6.19 -0.10 -4.86
CA PHE A 27 5.71 -1.28 -5.56
C PHE A 27 5.90 -1.17 -7.08
N VAL A 28 6.10 0.04 -7.61
CA VAL A 28 6.31 0.24 -9.05
C VAL A 28 7.52 -0.57 -9.52
N ARG A 29 7.34 -1.30 -10.63
CA ARG A 29 8.25 -2.30 -11.22
C ARG A 29 8.59 -3.49 -10.34
N ARG A 30 7.86 -3.68 -9.24
CA ARG A 30 7.96 -4.90 -8.44
C ARG A 30 6.89 -5.87 -8.83
N ARG A 31 7.25 -7.15 -8.82
CA ARG A 31 6.27 -8.22 -8.75
C ARG A 31 5.61 -8.12 -7.38
N VAL A 32 4.28 -8.14 -7.37
CA VAL A 32 3.50 -8.11 -6.14
C VAL A 32 2.56 -9.31 -6.11
N PHE A 33 2.44 -9.90 -4.94
CA PHE A 33 1.29 -10.69 -4.57
C PHE A 33 0.22 -9.75 -4.03
N TYR A 34 -1.03 -9.94 -4.43
CA TYR A 34 -2.15 -9.23 -3.81
C TYR A 34 -3.29 -10.17 -3.45
N GLU A 35 -4.03 -9.77 -2.41
CA GLU A 35 -5.26 -10.40 -1.96
C GLU A 35 -6.33 -9.34 -1.72
N ILE A 36 -7.49 -9.52 -2.33
CA ILE A 36 -8.71 -8.76 -2.02
C ILE A 36 -9.63 -9.71 -1.26
N SER A 37 -9.88 -9.40 0.00
CA SER A 37 -10.82 -10.17 0.84
C SER A 37 -11.92 -9.28 1.35
N SER A 38 -13.14 -9.81 1.47
CA SER A 38 -14.27 -9.10 2.04
C SER A 38 -14.99 -10.02 3.02
N ARG A 39 -15.35 -9.47 4.18
CA ARG A 39 -16.10 -10.20 5.22
C ARG A 39 -17.31 -9.39 5.66
N SER A 40 -18.42 -10.09 5.89
CA SER A 40 -19.54 -9.50 6.61
C SER A 40 -19.17 -9.29 8.08
N ARG A 41 -19.59 -8.16 8.64
CA ARG A 41 -19.37 -7.81 10.06
C ARG A 41 -20.31 -8.54 11.00
N ARG A 42 -21.47 -8.95 10.49
CA ARG A 42 -22.57 -9.55 11.27
C ARG A 42 -22.91 -10.96 10.82
N GLY A 43 -22.42 -11.39 9.66
CA GLY A 43 -22.64 -12.72 9.10
C GLY A 43 -21.35 -13.53 8.96
N HIS A 44 -21.49 -14.71 8.35
CA HIS A 44 -20.38 -15.63 8.07
C HIS A 44 -19.87 -15.53 6.62
N GLU A 45 -20.38 -14.58 5.83
CA GLU A 45 -20.00 -14.39 4.44
C GLU A 45 -18.55 -13.89 4.35
N PHE A 46 -17.75 -14.61 3.57
CA PHE A 46 -16.36 -14.29 3.30
C PHE A 46 -16.03 -14.57 1.83
N PHE A 47 -15.38 -13.61 1.18
CA PHE A 47 -14.82 -13.72 -0.16
C PHE A 47 -13.34 -13.40 -0.11
N SER A 48 -12.52 -14.11 -0.89
CA SER A 48 -11.11 -13.78 -1.12
C SER A 48 -10.71 -14.13 -2.54
N ALA A 49 -10.03 -13.20 -3.21
CA ALA A 49 -9.39 -13.40 -4.49
C ALA A 49 -7.92 -12.97 -4.40
N LYS A 50 -7.04 -13.76 -5.03
CA LYS A 50 -5.59 -13.61 -4.95
C LYS A 50 -5.00 -13.73 -6.34
N ASP A 51 -4.01 -12.91 -6.66
CA ASP A 51 -3.23 -13.05 -7.89
C ASP A 51 -1.85 -12.38 -7.71
N THR A 52 -1.00 -12.47 -8.73
CA THR A 52 0.31 -11.83 -8.77
C THR A 52 0.48 -11.07 -10.08
N PHE A 53 1.03 -9.86 -10.04
CA PHE A 53 1.43 -9.13 -11.25
C PHE A 53 2.58 -8.17 -10.97
N THR A 54 3.14 -7.59 -12.03
CA THR A 54 4.18 -6.56 -11.90
C THR A 54 3.55 -5.18 -11.97
N VAL A 55 3.70 -4.36 -10.94
CA VAL A 55 3.08 -3.02 -10.94
C VAL A 55 3.76 -2.13 -11.97
N GLY A 56 3.02 -1.64 -12.96
CA GLY A 56 3.52 -0.69 -13.95
C GLY A 56 3.47 0.74 -13.47
N ALA A 57 2.33 1.14 -12.90
CA ALA A 57 2.10 2.50 -12.39
C ALA A 57 1.11 2.48 -11.23
N ILE A 58 1.18 3.52 -10.40
CA ILE A 58 0.20 3.78 -9.35
C ILE A 58 -0.27 5.22 -9.47
N GLU A 59 -1.58 5.40 -9.51
CA GLU A 59 -2.21 6.73 -9.50
C GLU A 59 -2.95 6.94 -8.19
N VAL A 60 -2.75 8.11 -7.60
CA VAL A 60 -3.41 8.53 -6.35
C VAL A 60 -4.11 9.85 -6.58
N SER A 61 -5.44 9.82 -6.58
CA SER A 61 -6.32 10.97 -6.77
C SER A 61 -7.14 11.23 -5.49
N ASN A 62 -7.48 12.49 -5.22
CA ASN A 62 -8.27 12.88 -4.06
C ASN A 62 -9.19 14.03 -4.43
N ARG A 63 -10.13 13.77 -5.36
CA ARG A 63 -11.08 14.78 -5.85
C ARG A 63 -12.39 14.71 -5.05
N GLU A 64 -13.16 13.65 -5.26
CA GLU A 64 -14.42 13.39 -4.51
C GLU A 64 -14.16 12.52 -3.29
N HIS A 65 -13.36 11.48 -3.49
CA HIS A 65 -12.86 10.58 -2.47
C HIS A 65 -11.41 10.20 -2.81
N LEU A 66 -10.68 9.67 -1.83
CA LEU A 66 -9.35 9.11 -2.07
C LEU A 66 -9.49 7.87 -2.95
N GLN A 67 -8.85 7.88 -4.11
CA GLN A 67 -8.83 6.78 -5.07
C GLN A 67 -7.38 6.40 -5.35
N ILE A 68 -7.10 5.10 -5.30
CA ILE A 68 -5.79 4.52 -5.59
C ILE A 68 -5.98 3.48 -6.69
N LEU A 69 -5.33 3.68 -7.83
CA LEU A 69 -5.31 2.75 -8.95
C LEU A 69 -3.92 2.14 -9.06
N ILE A 70 -3.84 0.82 -9.15
CA ILE A 70 -2.59 0.05 -9.28
C ILE A 70 -2.68 -0.75 -10.56
N PHE A 71 -1.86 -0.40 -11.55
CA PHE A 71 -1.91 -0.98 -12.89
C PHE A 71 -0.89 -2.10 -13.05
N ASP A 72 -1.29 -3.21 -13.67
CA ASP A 72 -0.36 -4.24 -14.16
C ASP A 72 0.42 -3.72 -15.38
N ALA A 73 1.74 -3.86 -15.33
CA ALA A 73 2.68 -3.46 -16.37
C ALA A 73 2.47 -4.21 -17.70
N ARG A 74 1.85 -5.40 -17.67
CA ARG A 74 1.70 -6.27 -18.83
C ARG A 74 0.27 -6.30 -19.38
N LYS A 75 -0.72 -5.97 -18.55
CA LYS A 75 -2.14 -6.03 -18.89
C LYS A 75 -2.89 -4.91 -18.18
N HIS A 76 -3.03 -3.76 -18.83
CA HIS A 76 -3.69 -2.61 -18.23
C HIS A 76 -5.14 -2.88 -17.80
N GLU A 77 -5.83 -3.86 -18.40
CA GLU A 77 -7.15 -4.31 -17.94
C GLU A 77 -7.14 -5.02 -16.57
N ARG A 78 -5.98 -5.36 -16.02
CA ARG A 78 -5.78 -5.88 -14.67
C ARG A 78 -5.29 -4.76 -13.76
N SER A 79 -6.24 -3.99 -13.23
CA SER A 79 -5.96 -2.96 -12.23
C SER A 79 -6.66 -3.26 -10.92
N ILE A 80 -5.99 -2.95 -9.82
CA ILE A 80 -6.64 -2.88 -8.51
C ILE A 80 -7.10 -1.44 -8.32
N GLU A 81 -8.37 -1.28 -7.98
CA GLU A 81 -8.93 -0.01 -7.56
C GLU A 81 -9.29 -0.06 -6.07
N ILE A 82 -8.81 0.92 -5.31
CA ILE A 82 -9.10 1.08 -3.89
C ILE A 82 -9.76 2.44 -3.71
N ILE A 83 -11.01 2.41 -3.24
CA ILE A 83 -11.87 3.59 -3.07
C ILE A 83 -12.06 3.86 -1.59
N ASN A 84 -11.78 5.10 -1.20
CA ASN A 84 -12.03 5.65 0.13
C ASN A 84 -11.58 4.76 1.31
N PRO A 85 -10.32 4.29 1.35
CA PRO A 85 -9.86 3.44 2.44
C PRO A 85 -9.86 4.20 3.78
N GLN A 86 -10.39 3.58 4.82
CA GLN A 86 -10.40 4.12 6.18
C GLN A 86 -9.01 4.03 6.81
N ALA A 87 -8.28 2.95 6.53
CA ALA A 87 -6.92 2.75 7.02
C ALA A 87 -6.00 2.10 5.98
N MET A 88 -4.71 2.42 6.05
CA MET A 88 -3.63 1.67 5.39
C MET A 88 -2.66 1.20 6.46
N ARG A 89 -2.42 -0.11 6.57
CA ARG A 89 -1.38 -0.70 7.43
C ARG A 89 -0.12 -0.94 6.62
N ILE A 90 1.03 -0.57 7.17
CA ILE A 90 2.35 -0.89 6.61
C ILE A 90 2.95 -2.00 7.45
N TYR A 91 3.31 -3.10 6.80
CA TYR A 91 3.94 -4.26 7.41
C TYR A 91 5.44 -4.25 7.07
N ASP A 92 6.23 -4.09 8.12
CA ASP A 92 7.68 -4.34 8.14
C ASP A 92 7.91 -5.64 8.93
N GLU A 93 7.33 -6.73 8.44
CA GLU A 93 7.56 -8.01 9.10
C GLU A 93 8.95 -8.50 8.68
N SER A 94 9.83 -8.80 9.66
CA SER A 94 11.05 -9.63 9.58
C SER A 94 12.04 -9.46 8.38
N PRO A 95 13.36 -9.62 8.58
CA PRO A 95 14.35 -9.58 7.49
C PRO A 95 14.04 -10.49 6.29
N ASP A 96 13.24 -11.55 6.51
CA ASP A 96 12.86 -12.56 5.53
C ASP A 96 11.48 -12.32 4.86
N ARG A 97 10.70 -11.34 5.33
CA ARG A 97 9.40 -11.00 4.70
C ARG A 97 9.51 -9.67 3.98
N ASN A 98 9.07 -9.69 2.73
CA ASN A 98 9.09 -8.53 1.87
C ASN A 98 8.11 -7.45 2.35
N PHE A 99 8.38 -6.20 1.95
CA PHE A 99 7.54 -5.05 2.22
C PHE A 99 6.08 -5.28 1.80
N ALA A 100 5.14 -4.96 2.70
CA ALA A 100 3.72 -5.14 2.42
C ALA A 100 2.86 -4.01 2.98
N VAL A 101 1.70 -3.78 2.36
CA VAL A 101 0.67 -2.85 2.81
C VAL A 101 -0.71 -3.50 2.77
N SER A 102 -1.60 -3.09 3.66
CA SER A 102 -3.01 -3.49 3.63
C SER A 102 -3.93 -2.30 3.77
N PHE A 103 -4.84 -2.12 2.82
CA PHE A 103 -5.91 -1.15 2.91
C PHE A 103 -7.14 -1.78 3.51
N VAL A 104 -7.81 -1.06 4.40
CA VAL A 104 -9.11 -1.42 4.96
C VAL A 104 -10.15 -0.46 4.42
N CYS A 105 -11.15 -1.02 3.75
CA CYS A 105 -12.31 -0.35 3.19
C CYS A 105 -13.57 -0.85 3.89
N GLU A 106 -14.34 0.05 4.49
CA GLU A 106 -15.59 -0.25 5.18
C GLU A 106 -16.76 0.22 4.32
N ASN A 107 -17.62 -0.73 3.93
CA ASN A 107 -18.77 -0.49 3.07
C ASN A 107 -20.02 -1.06 3.76
N GLY A 108 -20.66 -0.26 4.62
CA GLY A 108 -21.84 -0.69 5.38
C GLY A 108 -21.51 -1.90 6.28
N ASP A 109 -22.15 -3.03 5.99
CA ASP A 109 -21.99 -4.28 6.73
C ASP A 109 -20.73 -5.08 6.34
N PHE A 110 -19.98 -4.64 5.33
CA PHE A 110 -18.79 -5.34 4.84
C PHE A 110 -17.50 -4.59 5.19
N GLU A 111 -16.48 -5.36 5.58
CA GLU A 111 -15.10 -4.90 5.66
C GLU A 111 -14.30 -5.59 4.56
N THR A 112 -13.81 -4.81 3.61
CA THR A 112 -12.94 -5.26 2.53
C THR A 112 -11.50 -4.90 2.83
N ARG A 113 -10.58 -5.83 2.61
CA ARG A 113 -9.15 -5.64 2.76
C ARG A 113 -8.45 -5.89 1.45
N VAL A 114 -7.57 -4.97 1.07
CA VAL A 114 -6.69 -5.11 -0.09
C VAL A 114 -5.27 -5.19 0.43
N TYR A 115 -4.69 -6.39 0.40
CA TYR A 115 -3.33 -6.67 0.84
C TYR A 115 -2.40 -6.73 -0.37
N LEU A 116 -1.27 -6.03 -0.33
CA LEU A 116 -0.21 -6.07 -1.33
C LEU A 116 1.12 -6.39 -0.65
N ARG A 117 1.87 -7.34 -1.20
CA ARG A 117 3.20 -7.73 -0.74
C ARG A 117 4.16 -7.78 -1.91
N GLU A 118 5.31 -7.14 -1.77
CA GLU A 118 6.40 -7.22 -2.74
C GLU A 118 6.93 -8.67 -2.82
N GLU A 119 7.21 -9.18 -4.00
CA GLU A 119 7.82 -10.52 -4.19
C GLU A 119 9.22 -10.45 -4.80
N GLY A 120 9.68 -9.24 -5.14
CA GLY A 120 10.99 -8.99 -5.74
C GLY A 120 10.89 -8.16 -7.02
N ALA A 121 12.04 -7.99 -7.67
CA ALA A 121 12.13 -7.33 -8.96
C ALA A 121 11.57 -8.23 -10.07
N ASP A 122 10.95 -7.64 -11.08
CA ASP A 122 10.67 -8.34 -12.33
C ASP A 122 11.89 -8.22 -13.26
N GLU A 123 12.71 -9.27 -13.31
CA GLU A 123 13.95 -9.32 -14.11
C GLU A 123 13.71 -9.26 -15.63
N THR A 124 12.45 -9.40 -16.07
CA THR A 124 12.10 -9.35 -17.49
C THR A 124 11.76 -7.95 -17.98
N LEU A 125 11.56 -6.99 -17.06
CA LEU A 125 11.44 -5.58 -17.44
C LEU A 125 12.83 -5.01 -17.75
N PRO A 126 12.96 -4.05 -18.69
CA PRO A 126 14.20 -3.34 -18.91
C PRO A 126 14.78 -2.77 -17.60
N PRO A 127 16.08 -2.50 -17.49
CA PRO A 127 16.61 -1.71 -16.38
C PRO A 127 15.86 -0.38 -16.25
N GLU A 128 15.77 0.14 -15.03
CA GLU A 128 15.17 1.46 -14.80
C GLU A 128 15.93 2.52 -15.62
N GLY A 129 15.21 3.37 -16.36
CA GLY A 129 15.78 4.62 -16.89
C GLY A 129 16.00 5.61 -15.74
N GLU A 130 16.66 6.75 -15.99
CA GLU A 130 16.99 7.84 -15.04
C GLU A 130 15.76 8.58 -14.46
N GLY A 131 14.69 7.87 -14.09
CA GLY A 131 13.49 8.43 -13.47
C GLY A 131 13.55 8.42 -11.94
N LEU A 132 12.85 9.41 -11.34
CA LEU A 132 12.55 9.63 -9.91
C LEU A 132 13.31 8.72 -8.93
N GLU A 133 14.25 9.31 -8.19
CA GLU A 133 15.02 8.66 -7.12
C GLU A 133 14.11 7.87 -6.18
N ARG A 134 14.26 6.54 -6.22
CA ARG A 134 13.47 5.62 -5.43
C ARG A 134 13.96 5.66 -3.99
N ILE A 135 13.06 6.02 -3.07
CA ILE A 135 13.35 5.93 -1.65
C ILE A 135 13.60 4.45 -1.26
N SER A 136 14.79 4.11 -0.77
CA SER A 136 15.14 2.75 -0.32
C SER A 136 14.36 2.34 0.92
N LEU A 137 14.21 1.03 1.21
CA LEU A 137 13.55 0.48 2.42
C LEU A 137 13.92 1.25 3.69
N PRO A 138 15.22 1.35 4.03
CA PRO A 138 15.71 2.16 5.14
C PRO A 138 15.27 3.62 5.08
N GLN A 139 15.45 4.30 3.93
CA GLN A 139 15.12 5.73 3.79
C GLN A 139 13.63 6.03 4.03
N LEU A 140 12.70 5.13 3.65
CA LEU A 140 11.28 5.34 3.96
C LEU A 140 10.99 5.16 5.44
N PHE A 141 11.63 4.20 6.09
CA PHE A 141 11.44 4.01 7.52
C PHE A 141 12.05 5.16 8.32
N ASP A 142 13.19 5.70 7.86
CA ASP A 142 13.74 6.95 8.37
C ASP A 142 12.75 8.10 8.16
N TYR A 143 12.23 8.27 6.94
CA TYR A 143 11.24 9.28 6.64
C TYR A 143 9.96 9.16 7.49
N ILE A 144 9.43 7.93 7.65
CA ILE A 144 8.25 7.64 8.46
C ILE A 144 8.51 7.98 9.93
N ARG A 145 9.68 7.62 10.46
CA ARG A 145 10.08 7.98 11.83
C ARG A 145 10.20 9.49 11.98
N ASP A 146 10.82 10.17 11.04
CA ASP A 146 11.06 11.61 11.16
C ASP A 146 9.75 12.40 11.18
N ILE A 147 8.79 12.06 10.31
CA ILE A 147 7.47 12.73 10.32
C ILE A 147 6.68 12.45 11.60
N THR A 148 6.83 11.27 12.23
CA THR A 148 6.13 10.98 13.49
C THR A 148 6.80 11.62 14.71
N THR A 149 8.09 11.93 14.61
CA THR A 149 8.82 12.61 15.69
C THR A 149 8.57 14.11 15.67
N VAL A 150 8.41 14.71 14.48
CA VAL A 150 8.11 16.14 14.30
C VAL A 150 6.70 16.49 14.83
N GLU A 151 5.69 15.66 14.56
CA GLU A 151 4.32 15.89 15.07
C GLU A 151 4.24 15.95 16.61
N ARG A 152 5.15 15.24 17.32
CA ARG A 152 5.20 15.22 18.79
C ARG A 152 5.81 16.46 19.43
N THR A 153 6.52 17.29 18.67
CA THR A 153 7.21 18.47 19.22
C THR A 153 6.34 19.74 19.17
N ILE A 154 5.18 19.67 18.49
CA ILE A 154 4.25 20.78 18.29
C ILE A 154 3.01 20.64 19.20
N THR A 155 2.97 19.64 20.08
CA THR A 155 1.92 19.44 21.10
C THR A 155 2.49 19.56 22.50
#